data_AF-A0A496Z4D8-F1
#
_entry.id   AF-A0A496Z4D8-F1
#
_cell.length_a   1.000
_cell.length_b   1.000
_cell.length_c   1.000
_cell.angle_alpha   90.00
_cell.angle_beta   90.00
_cell.angle_gamma   90.00
#
_symmetry.space_group_name_H-M   'P 1'
#
loop_
_entity.id
_entity.type
_entity.pdbx_description
1 polymer ?
#
loop_
_entity_poly.entity_id
_entity_poly.type
_entity_poly.pdbx_seq_one_letter_code
_entity_poly.pdbx_strand_id
1 'polypeptide(L)'
;MNRWTVAVVFLCLLLGLQGSVSAHSTKGRVRAVLKKSTVTVDDLAYYIEAYVFQKKYKDKYEKSANRFGVAEFLNVEQQDGKARVSFKVLDWITKEKFEDYMLFKRNSDHTWSHIDDKGNVIRSGIRTWVKKKSMLEKLWVPVGSGVVLAALILVTYQRLKKRSRTKEAAQESA
;
A
#
# COMPACT_ATOMS: atom_id res chain seq x y z
N MET A 1 -19.65 32.46 2.01
CA MET A 1 -19.16 31.10 2.33
C MET A 1 -19.80 30.66 3.64
N ASN A 2 -20.57 29.58 3.64
CA ASN A 2 -21.45 29.26 4.77
C ASN A 2 -20.62 28.71 5.94
N ARG A 3 -20.92 29.07 7.21
CA ARG A 3 -20.13 28.62 8.38
C ARG A 3 -20.03 27.09 8.50
N TRP A 4 -21.04 26.39 7.97
CA TRP A 4 -21.08 24.94 7.85
C TRP A 4 -20.08 24.36 6.85
N THR A 5 -19.77 25.08 5.76
CA THR A 5 -18.83 24.60 4.75
C THR A 5 -17.39 24.60 5.28
N VAL A 6 -17.03 25.57 6.12
CA VAL A 6 -15.71 25.63 6.77
C VAL A 6 -15.54 24.51 7.79
N ALA A 7 -16.57 24.24 8.60
CA ALA A 7 -16.53 23.17 9.61
C ALA A 7 -16.36 21.77 8.98
N VAL A 8 -17.02 21.51 7.85
CA VAL A 8 -16.90 20.23 7.12
C VAL A 8 -15.50 20.04 6.53
N VAL A 9 -14.90 21.09 5.95
CA VAL A 9 -13.54 21.03 5.41
C VAL A 9 -12.50 20.79 6.51
N PHE A 10 -12.67 21.42 7.68
CA PHE A 10 -11.77 21.24 8.82
C PHE A 10 -11.86 19.83 9.43
N LEU A 11 -13.07 19.24 9.48
CA LEU A 11 -13.28 17.87 9.94
C LEU A 11 -12.64 16.84 8.99
N CYS A 12 -12.71 17.08 7.66
CA CYS A 12 -12.05 16.23 6.67
C CYS A 12 -10.51 16.29 6.75
N LEU A 13 -9.94 17.44 7.10
CA LEU A 13 -8.49 17.60 7.31
C LEU A 13 -8.00 16.86 8.57
N LEU A 14 -8.77 16.86 9.66
CA LEU A 14 -8.42 16.16 10.90
C LEU A 14 -8.46 14.62 10.77
N LEU A 15 -9.33 14.10 9.91
CA LEU A 15 -9.41 12.65 9.65
C LEU A 15 -8.31 12.14 8.70
N GLY A 16 -7.58 13.04 8.02
CA GLY A 16 -6.51 12.69 7.10
C GLY A 16 -5.15 12.37 7.76
N LEU A 17 -5.00 12.59 9.07
CA LEU A 17 -3.73 12.45 9.80
C LEU A 17 -3.61 11.16 10.62
N GLN A 18 -4.25 10.07 10.20
CA GLN A 18 -3.99 8.75 10.79
C GLN A 18 -2.82 8.07 10.09
N GLY A 19 -1.61 8.36 10.58
CA GLY A 19 -0.40 7.60 10.26
C GLY A 19 -0.62 6.12 10.57
N SER A 20 -0.69 5.29 9.53
CA SER A 20 -0.83 3.85 9.67
C SER A 20 0.56 3.23 9.84
N VAL A 21 1.02 3.11 11.10
CA VAL A 21 2.13 2.21 11.43
C VAL A 21 1.56 0.80 11.52
N SER A 22 1.78 -0.03 10.50
CA SER A 22 1.33 -1.43 10.52
C SER A 22 2.47 -2.36 10.95
N ALA A 23 2.59 -2.54 12.27
CA ALA A 23 3.45 -3.55 12.88
C ALA A 23 2.91 -4.97 12.60
N HIS A 24 3.30 -5.52 11.45
CA HIS A 24 3.49 -6.94 11.10
C HIS A 24 2.71 -8.01 11.92
N SER A 25 1.44 -8.23 11.56
CA SER A 25 0.68 -9.43 11.95
C SER A 25 0.34 -10.29 10.73
N THR A 26 0.69 -11.58 10.75
CA THR A 26 0.42 -12.54 9.66
C THR A 26 -0.98 -13.14 9.70
N LYS A 27 -1.74 -12.96 10.79
CA LYS A 27 -3.07 -13.56 10.97
C LYS A 27 -4.04 -13.02 9.92
N GLY A 28 -4.60 -13.91 9.10
CA GLY A 28 -5.54 -13.55 8.02
C GLY A 28 -4.90 -12.97 6.76
N ARG A 29 -3.57 -13.13 6.59
CA ARG A 29 -2.87 -12.79 5.35
C ARG A 29 -2.60 -14.04 4.51
N VAL A 30 -2.48 -13.88 3.20
CA VAL A 30 -2.08 -14.93 2.26
C VAL A 30 -0.81 -14.52 1.52
N ARG A 31 0.03 -15.51 1.21
CA ARG A 31 1.29 -15.28 0.50
C ARG A 31 1.00 -15.04 -0.99
N ALA A 32 1.44 -13.91 -1.52
CA ALA A 32 1.27 -13.54 -2.92
C ALA A 32 2.56 -12.98 -3.50
N VAL A 33 2.72 -13.04 -4.82
CA VAL A 33 3.83 -12.37 -5.51
C VAL A 33 3.61 -10.87 -5.44
N LEU A 34 4.66 -10.12 -5.06
CA LEU A 34 4.63 -8.67 -4.98
C LEU A 34 4.58 -8.07 -6.39
N LYS A 35 3.43 -7.52 -6.76
CA LYS A 35 3.18 -6.88 -8.08
C LYS A 35 2.91 -5.37 -8.02
N LYS A 36 2.95 -4.78 -6.82
CA LYS A 36 2.71 -3.33 -6.64
C LYS A 36 3.77 -2.53 -7.39
N SER A 37 3.38 -1.42 -8.00
CA SER A 37 4.31 -0.52 -8.70
C SER A 37 5.19 0.26 -7.74
N THR A 38 4.62 0.67 -6.60
CA THR A 38 5.31 1.35 -5.51
C THR A 38 5.34 0.42 -4.32
N VAL A 39 6.54 0.11 -3.83
CA VAL A 39 6.76 -0.80 -2.70
C VAL A 39 6.98 -0.02 -1.41
N THR A 40 6.44 -0.52 -0.32
CA THR A 40 6.70 0.01 1.03
C THR A 40 7.62 -0.94 1.81
N VAL A 41 8.06 -0.51 2.99
CA VAL A 41 8.78 -1.37 3.94
C VAL A 41 8.01 -2.66 4.19
N ASP A 42 6.71 -2.55 4.54
CA ASP A 42 5.86 -3.71 4.86
C ASP A 42 5.76 -4.74 3.72
N ASP A 43 5.83 -4.27 2.47
CA ASP A 43 5.76 -5.15 1.30
C ASP A 43 7.01 -6.04 1.20
N LEU A 44 8.18 -5.52 1.61
CA LEU A 44 9.48 -6.17 1.46
C LEU A 44 10.02 -6.77 2.76
N ALA A 45 9.56 -6.30 3.92
CA ALA A 45 10.07 -6.66 5.24
C ALA A 45 10.07 -8.17 5.49
N TYR A 46 8.98 -8.87 5.17
CA TYR A 46 8.91 -10.33 5.30
C TYR A 46 9.99 -11.08 4.52
N TYR A 47 10.40 -10.56 3.36
CA TYR A 47 11.49 -11.13 2.60
C TYR A 47 12.85 -10.76 3.20
N ILE A 48 13.04 -9.48 3.53
CA ILE A 48 14.30 -8.94 4.08
C ILE A 48 14.63 -9.62 5.41
N GLU A 49 13.70 -9.65 6.36
CA GLU A 49 13.90 -10.26 7.69
C GLU A 49 14.34 -11.72 7.57
N ALA A 50 13.62 -12.51 6.78
CA ALA A 50 13.97 -13.90 6.56
C ALA A 50 15.33 -14.07 5.86
N TYR A 51 15.65 -13.21 4.89
CA TYR A 51 16.91 -13.26 4.17
C TYR A 51 18.10 -12.86 5.05
N VAL A 52 17.96 -11.81 5.86
CA VAL A 52 18.95 -11.37 6.85
C VAL A 52 19.21 -12.48 7.86
N PHE A 53 18.15 -13.07 8.41
CA PHE A 53 18.25 -14.11 9.42
C PHE A 53 18.89 -15.41 8.92
N GLN A 54 18.64 -15.77 7.65
CA GLN A 54 19.02 -17.08 7.12
C GLN A 54 20.15 -17.10 6.10
N LYS A 55 20.46 -15.99 5.42
CA LYS A 55 21.31 -16.02 4.21
C LYS A 55 22.32 -14.90 4.09
N LYS A 56 21.95 -13.64 4.34
CA LYS A 56 22.74 -12.46 3.94
C LYS A 56 24.20 -12.49 4.43
N TYR A 57 24.44 -13.02 5.63
CA TYR A 57 25.75 -13.00 6.28
C TYR A 57 26.44 -14.36 6.35
N LYS A 58 25.94 -15.36 5.60
CA LYS A 58 26.42 -16.75 5.69
C LYS A 58 27.92 -16.89 5.45
N ASP A 59 28.42 -16.20 4.44
CA ASP A 59 29.81 -16.33 3.99
C ASP A 59 30.75 -15.29 4.65
N LYS A 60 30.20 -14.36 5.46
CA LYS A 60 30.97 -13.27 6.07
C LYS A 60 31.33 -13.52 7.54
N TYR A 61 30.53 -14.31 8.26
CA TYR A 61 30.74 -14.56 9.69
C TYR A 61 30.59 -16.05 9.99
N GLU A 62 31.49 -16.56 10.85
CA GLU A 62 31.31 -17.86 11.48
C GLU A 62 30.02 -17.87 12.32
N LYS A 63 29.29 -18.98 12.28
CA LYS A 63 28.02 -19.17 13.01
C LYS A 63 26.98 -18.07 12.75
N SER A 64 26.93 -17.59 11.51
CA SER A 64 25.97 -16.57 11.03
C SER A 64 24.51 -17.03 11.02
N ALA A 65 24.24 -18.33 11.05
CA ALA A 65 22.88 -18.86 11.08
C ALA A 65 22.13 -18.40 12.33
N ASN A 66 20.98 -17.73 12.15
CA ASN A 66 20.14 -17.21 13.22
C ASN A 66 20.80 -16.14 14.12
N ARG A 67 21.97 -15.61 13.72
CA ARG A 67 22.73 -14.62 14.50
C ARG A 67 22.27 -13.19 14.25
N PHE A 68 21.81 -12.88 13.04
CA PHE A 68 21.51 -11.51 12.62
C PHE A 68 20.01 -11.33 12.43
N GLY A 69 19.46 -10.20 12.87
CA GLY A 69 18.06 -9.84 12.63
C GLY A 69 17.93 -8.39 12.22
N VAL A 70 16.85 -8.05 11.53
CA VAL A 70 16.52 -6.64 11.26
C VAL A 70 16.01 -6.03 12.55
N ALA A 71 16.64 -4.95 13.01
CA ALA A 71 16.25 -4.22 14.19
C ALA A 71 15.25 -3.10 13.86
N GLU A 72 15.49 -2.39 12.76
CA GLU A 72 14.75 -1.20 12.36
C GLU A 72 14.84 -1.01 10.85
N PHE A 73 13.73 -0.69 10.19
CA PHE A 73 13.75 -0.22 8.80
C PHE A 73 13.85 1.31 8.79
N LEU A 74 14.79 1.84 8.00
CA LEU A 74 15.10 3.27 7.98
C LEU A 74 14.35 4.00 6.87
N ASN A 75 14.52 3.53 5.62
CA ASN A 75 13.93 4.19 4.45
C ASN A 75 13.74 3.22 3.29
N VAL A 76 12.84 3.57 2.37
CA VAL A 76 12.69 2.97 1.05
C VAL A 76 12.80 4.05 0.00
N GLU A 77 13.87 4.00 -0.77
CA GLU A 77 14.08 4.88 -1.93
C GLU A 77 13.70 4.13 -3.18
N GLN A 78 12.79 4.68 -3.99
CA GLN A 78 12.36 4.04 -5.22
C GLN A 78 12.50 5.00 -6.39
N GLN A 79 13.24 4.58 -7.41
CA GLN A 79 13.46 5.35 -8.64
C GLN A 79 13.67 4.42 -9.83
N ASP A 80 13.06 4.72 -10.98
CA ASP A 80 13.28 4.03 -12.26
C ASP A 80 13.13 2.50 -12.19
N GLY A 81 12.11 2.03 -11.46
CA GLY A 81 11.86 0.59 -11.28
C GLY A 81 12.91 -0.12 -10.44
N LYS A 82 13.75 0.61 -9.70
CA LYS A 82 14.62 0.08 -8.65
C LYS A 82 14.14 0.58 -7.29
N ALA A 83 14.36 -0.22 -6.25
CA ALA A 83 14.13 0.18 -4.88
C ALA A 83 15.34 -0.19 -4.00
N ARG A 84 15.75 0.73 -3.14
CA ARG A 84 16.73 0.50 -2.08
C ARG A 84 16.01 0.54 -0.74
N VAL A 85 16.14 -0.51 0.05
CA VAL A 85 15.62 -0.56 1.41
C VAL A 85 16.78 -0.54 2.37
N SER A 86 16.89 0.51 3.17
CA SER A 86 17.92 0.68 4.20
C SER A 86 17.37 0.28 5.56
N PHE A 87 18.17 -0.43 6.36
CA PHE A 87 17.76 -0.95 7.66
C PHE A 87 18.96 -1.13 8.60
N LYS A 88 18.68 -1.16 9.92
CA LYS A 88 19.66 -1.56 10.94
C LYS A 88 19.55 -3.04 11.22
N VAL A 89 20.68 -3.69 11.35
CA VAL A 89 20.82 -5.10 11.71
C VAL A 89 21.31 -5.18 13.14
N LEU A 90 20.68 -6.05 13.94
CA LEU A 90 21.15 -6.43 15.26
C LEU A 90 21.93 -7.75 15.13
N ASP A 91 23.18 -7.74 15.60
CA ASP A 91 23.92 -8.96 15.90
C ASP A 91 23.54 -9.44 17.30
N TRP A 92 22.89 -10.61 17.38
CA TRP A 92 22.41 -11.14 18.65
C TRP A 92 23.53 -11.65 19.56
N ILE A 93 24.74 -11.88 19.02
CA ILE A 93 25.90 -12.32 19.80
C ILE A 93 26.62 -11.11 20.37
N THR A 94 27.05 -10.16 19.53
CA THR A 94 27.83 -8.99 19.99
C THR A 94 26.95 -7.87 20.56
N LYS A 95 25.63 -7.92 20.33
CA LYS A 95 24.65 -6.87 20.66
C LYS A 95 24.86 -5.55 19.93
N GLU A 96 25.74 -5.53 18.94
CA GLU A 96 25.99 -4.37 18.11
C GLU A 96 24.89 -4.19 17.07
N LYS A 97 24.66 -2.93 16.70
CA LYS A 97 23.80 -2.55 15.59
C LYS A 97 24.63 -1.88 14.51
N PHE A 98 24.36 -2.24 13.26
CA PHE A 98 24.98 -1.60 12.09
C PHE A 98 23.97 -1.42 10.97
N GLU A 99 24.22 -0.46 10.08
CA GLU A 99 23.35 -0.19 8.94
C GLU A 99 23.72 -1.06 7.74
N ASP A 100 22.71 -1.49 7.01
CA ASP A 100 22.84 -2.24 5.77
C ASP A 100 21.64 -1.92 4.86
N TYR A 101 21.68 -2.41 3.62
CA TYR A 101 20.62 -2.23 2.66
C TYR A 101 20.41 -3.46 1.78
N MET A 102 19.29 -3.48 1.06
CA MET A 102 19.02 -4.44 0.00
C MET A 102 18.47 -3.70 -1.23
N LEU A 103 18.84 -4.20 -2.40
CA LEU A 103 18.44 -3.63 -3.68
C LEU A 103 17.42 -4.51 -4.38
N PHE A 104 16.42 -3.86 -4.97
CA PHE A 104 15.34 -4.53 -5.65
C PHE A 104 15.15 -3.92 -7.03
N LYS A 105 14.77 -4.76 -7.99
CA LYS A 105 14.44 -4.35 -9.35
C LYS A 105 13.07 -4.87 -9.73
N ARG A 106 12.29 -4.00 -10.37
CA ARG A 106 11.01 -4.34 -10.97
C ARG A 106 11.25 -4.99 -12.33
N ASN A 107 10.64 -6.15 -12.50
CA ASN A 107 10.70 -6.95 -13.71
C ASN A 107 9.64 -6.48 -14.73
N SER A 108 9.78 -6.92 -15.98
CA SER A 108 8.81 -6.64 -17.06
C SER A 108 7.43 -7.22 -16.79
N ASP A 109 7.35 -8.34 -16.06
CA ASP A 109 6.09 -8.97 -15.60
C ASP A 109 5.45 -8.26 -14.39
N HIS A 110 5.95 -7.07 -14.05
CA HIS A 110 5.57 -6.24 -12.91
C HIS A 110 5.86 -6.84 -11.53
N THR A 111 6.60 -7.94 -11.44
CA THR A 111 7.07 -8.49 -10.17
C THR A 111 8.36 -7.82 -9.71
N TRP A 112 8.78 -8.11 -8.48
CA TRP A 112 10.04 -7.60 -7.93
C TRP A 112 11.06 -8.72 -7.72
N SER A 113 12.31 -8.42 -8.03
CA SER A 113 13.48 -9.26 -7.81
C SER A 113 14.43 -8.60 -6.80
N HIS A 114 15.07 -9.40 -5.96
CA HIS A 114 16.23 -8.98 -5.17
C HIS A 114 17.47 -9.10 -6.05
N ILE A 115 18.27 -8.03 -6.11
CA ILE A 115 19.49 -7.94 -6.89
C ILE A 115 20.70 -7.62 -6.01
N ASP A 116 21.89 -7.99 -6.47
CA ASP A 116 23.14 -7.51 -5.88
C ASP A 116 23.51 -6.11 -6.40
N ASP A 117 24.63 -5.56 -5.91
CA ASP A 117 25.14 -4.24 -6.31
C ASP A 117 25.58 -4.18 -7.79
N LYS A 118 25.82 -5.34 -8.41
CA LYS A 118 26.15 -5.47 -9.85
C LYS A 118 24.90 -5.63 -10.71
N GLY A 119 23.71 -5.72 -10.11
CA GLY A 119 22.44 -5.93 -10.80
C GLY A 119 22.10 -7.38 -11.11
N ASN A 120 22.88 -8.36 -10.62
CA ASN A 120 22.57 -9.77 -10.78
C ASN A 120 21.38 -10.15 -9.91
N VAL A 121 20.49 -10.99 -10.44
CA VAL A 121 19.30 -11.43 -9.71
C VAL A 121 19.68 -12.51 -8.69
N ILE A 122 19.59 -12.17 -7.40
CA ILE A 122 19.73 -13.11 -6.28
C ILE A 122 18.44 -13.93 -6.12
N ARG A 123 17.28 -13.27 -6.27
CA ARG A 123 15.97 -13.94 -6.17
C ARG A 123 14.93 -13.24 -7.01
N SER A 124 14.33 -13.98 -7.94
CA SER A 124 13.16 -13.53 -8.69
C SER A 124 11.85 -13.79 -7.93
N GLY A 125 10.84 -12.94 -8.16
CA GLY A 125 9.48 -13.13 -7.70
C GLY A 125 9.35 -13.05 -6.18
N ILE A 126 9.68 -11.89 -5.61
CA ILE A 126 9.52 -11.64 -4.17
C ILE A 126 8.07 -11.86 -3.77
N ARG A 127 7.89 -12.62 -2.69
CA ARG A 127 6.57 -12.94 -2.13
C ARG A 127 6.37 -12.14 -0.85
N THR A 128 5.20 -11.51 -0.75
CA THR A 128 4.76 -10.77 0.42
C THR A 128 3.45 -11.35 0.98
N TRP A 129 3.00 -10.83 2.12
CA TRP A 129 1.74 -11.23 2.75
C TRP A 129 0.69 -10.14 2.59
N VAL A 130 -0.39 -10.45 1.87
CA VAL A 130 -1.52 -9.53 1.65
C VAL A 130 -2.73 -9.94 2.49
N LYS A 131 -3.49 -8.97 3.04
CA LYS A 131 -4.72 -9.25 3.81
C LYS A 131 -5.75 -9.98 2.92
N LYS A 132 -6.35 -11.07 3.43
CA LYS A 132 -7.35 -11.86 2.68
C LYS A 132 -8.55 -11.02 2.20
N LYS A 133 -8.97 -10.01 2.97
CA LYS A 133 -10.09 -9.11 2.60
C LYS A 133 -9.82 -8.24 1.37
N SER A 134 -8.57 -7.80 1.11
CA SER A 134 -8.29 -6.96 -0.06
C SER A 134 -8.42 -7.73 -1.39
N MET A 135 -8.33 -9.06 -1.35
CA MET A 135 -8.60 -9.92 -2.50
C MET A 135 -10.09 -9.92 -2.87
N LEU A 136 -10.97 -9.89 -1.86
CA LEU A 136 -12.43 -9.84 -2.03
C LEU A 136 -12.93 -8.43 -2.38
N GLU A 137 -12.33 -7.39 -1.79
CA GLU A 137 -12.66 -5.98 -2.13
C GLU A 137 -12.32 -5.63 -3.58
N LYS A 138 -11.27 -6.23 -4.18
CA LYS A 138 -11.03 -6.10 -5.63
C LYS A 138 -12.12 -6.75 -6.49
N LEU A 139 -12.81 -7.75 -5.96
CA LEU A 139 -13.96 -8.38 -6.61
C LEU A 139 -15.24 -7.55 -6.42
N TRP A 140 -15.26 -6.70 -5.39
CA TRP A 140 -16.38 -5.83 -5.01
C TRP A 140 -15.97 -4.36 -5.19
N VAL A 141 -15.68 -3.94 -6.43
CA VAL A 141 -15.73 -2.51 -6.78
C VAL A 141 -17.14 -2.03 -6.41
N PRO A 142 -17.29 -0.93 -5.64
CA PRO A 142 -18.57 -0.58 -5.05
C PRO A 142 -19.51 -0.13 -6.17
N VAL A 143 -20.42 -1.03 -6.56
CA VAL A 143 -21.63 -0.73 -7.35
C VAL A 143 -22.41 0.44 -6.72
N GLY A 144 -22.17 0.76 -5.44
CA GLY A 144 -22.77 1.86 -4.70
C GLY A 144 -22.52 3.27 -5.27
N SER A 145 -21.38 3.58 -5.89
CA SER A 145 -21.16 4.95 -6.41
C SER A 145 -21.99 5.22 -7.67
N GLY A 146 -22.14 4.23 -8.54
CA GLY A 146 -22.98 4.31 -9.73
C GLY A 146 -24.48 4.38 -9.39
N VAL A 147 -24.93 3.61 -8.40
CA VAL A 147 -26.34 3.61 -7.96
C VAL A 147 -26.72 4.94 -7.30
N VAL A 148 -25.84 5.52 -6.47
CA VAL A 148 -26.08 6.83 -5.85
C VAL A 148 -26.13 7.95 -6.90
N LEU A 149 -25.23 7.92 -7.90
CA LEU A 149 -25.24 8.90 -8.99
C LEU A 149 -26.48 8.75 -9.88
N ALA A 150 -26.87 7.52 -10.22
CA ALA A 150 -28.08 7.24 -11.00
C ALA A 150 -29.35 7.69 -10.26
N ALA A 151 -29.45 7.44 -8.95
CA ALA A 151 -30.56 7.90 -8.12
C ALA A 151 -30.64 9.44 -8.06
N LEU A 152 -29.50 10.13 -7.95
CA LEU A 152 -29.44 11.60 -7.98
C LEU A 152 -29.90 12.16 -9.35
N ILE A 153 -29.49 11.55 -10.45
CA ILE A 153 -29.92 11.94 -11.81
C ILE A 153 -31.43 11.72 -11.97
N LEU A 154 -31.97 10.60 -11.50
CA LEU A 154 -33.40 10.30 -11.58
C LEU A 154 -34.26 11.28 -10.76
N VAL A 155 -33.83 11.58 -9.52
CA VAL A 155 -34.54 12.52 -8.65
C VAL A 155 -34.49 13.95 -9.20
N THR A 156 -33.34 14.38 -9.73
CA THR A 156 -33.22 15.72 -10.35
C THR A 156 -34.05 15.83 -11.62
N TYR A 157 -34.04 14.81 -12.48
CA TYR A 157 -34.89 14.75 -13.69
C TYR A 157 -36.38 14.83 -13.36
N GLN A 158 -36.87 14.05 -12.38
CA GLN A 158 -38.27 14.08 -11.97
C GLN A 158 -38.69 15.46 -11.43
N ARG A 159 -37.82 16.12 -10.65
CA ARG A 159 -38.07 17.47 -10.13
C ARG A 159 -38.14 18.52 -11.24
N LEU A 160 -37.30 18.44 -12.25
CA LEU A 160 -37.32 19.34 -13.40
C LEU A 160 -38.59 19.14 -14.25
N LYS A 161 -38.98 17.89 -14.50
CA LYS A 161 -40.21 17.56 -15.24
C LYS A 161 -41.49 18.02 -14.51
N LYS A 162 -41.51 17.97 -13.18
CA LYS A 162 -42.64 18.49 -12.41
C LYS A 162 -42.75 20.02 -12.54
N ARG A 163 -41.61 20.72 -12.52
CA ARG A 163 -41.57 22.19 -12.66
C ARG A 163 -41.97 22.67 -14.06
N SER A 164 -41.63 21.93 -15.13
CA SER A 164 -42.06 22.31 -16.48
C SER A 164 -43.58 22.21 -16.63
N ARG A 165 -44.19 21.15 -16.12
CA ARG A 165 -45.66 20.97 -16.14
C ARG A 165 -46.40 22.03 -15.34
N THR A 166 -45.85 22.47 -14.21
CA THR A 166 -46.46 23.55 -13.41
C THR A 166 -46.37 24.90 -14.13
N LYS A 167 -45.34 25.14 -14.95
CA LYS A 167 -45.22 26.36 -15.76
C LYS A 167 -46.19 26.36 -16.95
N GLU A 168 -46.34 25.23 -17.63
CA GLU A 168 -47.31 25.08 -18.72
C GLU A 168 -48.75 25.26 -18.22
N ALA A 169 -49.12 24.62 -17.10
CA ALA A 169 -50.46 24.76 -16.51
C ALA A 169 -50.75 26.20 -16.02
N ALA A 170 -49.73 26.94 -15.57
CA ALA A 170 -49.87 28.36 -15.19
C ALA A 170 -49.97 29.31 -16.39
N GLN A 171 -49.62 28.85 -17.60
CA GLN A 171 -49.67 29.65 -18.82
C GLN A 171 -50.96 29.43 -19.62
N GLU A 172 -51.62 28.28 -19.45
CA GLU A 172 -52.97 27.99 -19.97
C GLU A 172 -54.10 28.56 -19.10
N SER A 173 -53.80 29.06 -17.90
CA SER A 173 -54.76 29.64 -16.96
C SER A 173 -54.68 31.17 -16.83
N ALA A 174 -53.90 31.82 -17.70
CA ALA A 174 -53.76 33.27 -17.85
C ALA A 174 -54.31 33.69 -19.22
#